data_AF-A0A975CQU1-F1
#
_entry.id   AF-A0A975CQU1-F1
#
_cell.length_a   1.000
_cell.length_b   1.000
_cell.length_c   1.000
_cell.angle_alpha   90.00
_cell.angle_beta   90.00
_cell.angle_gamma   90.00
#
_symmetry.space_group_name_H-M   'P 1'
#
loop_
_entity.id
_entity.type
_entity.pdbx_description
1 polymer ?
#
loop_
_entity_poly.entity_id
_entity_poly.type
_entity_poly.pdbx_seq_one_letter_code
_entity_poly.pdbx_strand_id
1 'polypeptide(L)'
;MHLYAFELGFVVKKKILRNLDIQLTVGLGVGTIDTRTERLAKGFTFIENGSLGFSYKTSTKTYLYIGSNIGHVSNFDTQLPNNGYNIVGFEVGFSYKLQ
;
A
#
# COMPACT_ATOMS: atom_id res chain seq x y z
N MET A 1 16.28 -5.78 7.90
CA MET A 1 15.84 -4.72 6.96
C MET A 1 14.41 -4.39 7.29
N HIS A 2 14.19 -3.22 7.87
CA HIS A 2 12.86 -2.71 8.19
C HIS A 2 12.62 -1.42 7.41
N LEU A 3 11.42 -1.31 6.83
CA LEU A 3 10.90 -0.12 6.18
C LEU A 3 9.77 0.44 7.04
N TYR A 4 9.90 1.69 7.45
CA TYR A 4 8.84 2.44 8.13
C TYR A 4 8.36 3.53 7.19
N ALA A 5 7.10 3.50 6.81
CA ALA A 5 6.55 4.43 5.82
C ALA A 5 5.21 5.03 6.27
N PHE A 6 4.97 6.24 5.77
CA PHE A 6 3.69 6.91 5.80
C PHE A 6 3.21 7.10 4.37
N GLU A 7 2.00 6.63 4.09
CA GLU A 7 1.41 6.62 2.75
C GLU A 7 0.07 7.34 2.73
N LEU A 8 -0.16 8.05 1.63
CA LEU A 8 -1.45 8.62 1.27
C LEU A 8 -1.91 7.97 -0.03
N GLY A 9 -3.18 7.58 -0.10
CA GLY A 9 -3.71 6.91 -1.27
C GLY A 9 -5.13 7.31 -1.62
N PHE A 10 -5.44 7.17 -2.91
CA PHE A 10 -6.77 7.29 -3.45
C PHE A 10 -7.40 5.90 -3.55
N VAL A 11 -8.64 5.79 -3.09
CA VAL A 11 -9.42 4.57 -3.13
C VAL A 11 -10.60 4.75 -4.07
N VAL A 12 -10.71 3.90 -5.07
CA VAL A 12 -11.86 3.82 -5.97
C VAL A 12 -12.58 2.50 -5.72
N LYS A 13 -13.90 2.57 -5.47
CA LYS A 13 -14.75 1.39 -5.28
C LYS A 13 -15.81 1.32 -6.35
N LYS A 14 -16.01 0.14 -6.92
CA LYS A 14 -17.12 -0.15 -7.83
C LYS A 14 -17.93 -1.31 -7.28
N LYS A 15 -19.24 -1.08 -7.11
CA LYS A 15 -20.16 -2.10 -6.65
C LYS A 15 -20.31 -3.21 -7.70
N ILE A 16 -20.17 -4.47 -7.27
CA ILE A 16 -20.39 -5.64 -8.12
C ILE A 16 -21.65 -6.40 -7.67
N LEU A 17 -21.80 -6.60 -6.35
CA LEU A 17 -22.98 -7.21 -5.75
C LEU A 17 -23.56 -6.30 -4.66
N ARG A 18 -24.69 -6.69 -4.06
CA ARG A 18 -25.39 -5.87 -3.06
C ARG A 18 -24.48 -5.41 -1.91
N ASN A 19 -23.59 -6.30 -1.45
CA ASN A 19 -22.69 -6.10 -0.31
C ASN A 19 -21.20 -6.25 -0.69
N LEU A 20 -20.86 -6.32 -1.98
CA LEU A 20 -19.50 -6.58 -2.45
C LEU A 20 -19.09 -5.52 -3.48
N ASP A 21 -17.99 -4.84 -3.19
CA ASP A 21 -17.35 -3.89 -4.07
C ASP A 21 -15.99 -4.43 -4.52
N ILE A 22 -15.60 -4.19 -5.77
CA ILE A 22 -14.19 -4.23 -6.15
C ILE A 22 -13.56 -2.90 -5.74
N GLN A 23 -12.37 -2.95 -5.17
CA GLN A 23 -11.64 -1.81 -4.65
C GLN A 23 -10.24 -1.77 -5.27
N LEU A 24 -9.94 -0.63 -5.91
CA LEU A 24 -8.61 -0.27 -6.38
C LEU A 24 -8.07 0.84 -5.47
N THR A 25 -6.83 0.68 -5.00
CA THR A 25 -6.11 1.69 -4.22
C THR A 25 -4.81 2.00 -4.91
N VAL A 26 -4.48 3.28 -5.04
CA VAL A 26 -3.16 3.74 -5.48
C VAL A 26 -2.65 4.75 -4.46
N GLY A 27 -1.41 4.57 -4.01
CA GLY A 27 -0.83 5.34 -2.93
C GLY A 27 0.63 5.70 -3.19
N LEU A 28 1.02 6.83 -2.63
CA LEU A 28 2.39 7.33 -2.60
C LEU A 28 2.73 7.68 -1.16
N GLY A 29 3.97 7.44 -0.79
CA GLY A 29 4.43 7.68 0.57
C GLY A 29 5.90 8.00 0.67
N VAL A 30 6.27 8.36 1.88
CA VAL A 30 7.64 8.60 2.30
C VAL A 30 7.95 7.67 3.46
N GLY A 31 9.19 7.23 3.56
CA GLY A 31 9.63 6.34 4.62
C GLY A 31 11.10 6.43 4.90
N THR A 32 11.54 5.56 5.80
CA THR A 32 12.94 5.35 6.11
C THR A 32 13.24 3.86 6.16
N ILE A 33 14.36 3.47 5.56
CA ILE A 33 14.89 2.10 5.61
C ILE A 33 16.12 2.07 6.52
N ASP A 34 16.12 1.17 7.49
CA ASP A 34 17.17 1.13 8.52
C ASP A 34 18.46 0.41 8.07
N THR A 35 18.35 -0.42 7.04
CA THR A 35 19.41 -1.31 6.58
C THR A 35 19.76 -0.98 5.14
N ARG A 36 21.04 -0.73 4.87
CA ARG A 36 21.56 -0.60 3.49
C ARG A 36 21.61 -1.98 2.85
N THR A 37 21.19 -2.09 1.59
CA THR A 37 21.38 -3.28 0.75
C THR A 37 22.32 -2.99 -0.42
N GLU A 38 22.62 -4.00 -1.22
CA GLU A 38 23.30 -3.85 -2.50
C GLU A 38 22.50 -3.02 -3.50
N ARG A 39 21.17 -2.90 -3.30
CA ARG A 39 20.26 -2.19 -4.20
C ARG A 39 19.81 -0.82 -3.69
N LEU A 40 19.72 -0.61 -2.38
CA LEU A 40 19.16 0.61 -1.82
C LEU A 40 19.97 1.12 -0.62
N ALA A 41 20.29 2.41 -0.62
CA ALA A 41 20.93 3.09 0.49
C ALA A 41 20.01 3.13 1.73
N LYS A 42 20.60 3.16 2.92
CA LYS A 42 19.84 3.38 4.17
C LYS A 42 19.32 4.82 4.26
N GLY A 43 18.24 5.02 5.00
CA GLY A 43 17.67 6.34 5.28
C GLY A 43 16.41 6.62 4.47
N PHE A 44 16.22 7.89 4.09
CA PHE A 44 15.00 8.37 3.46
C PHE A 44 14.72 7.67 2.12
N THR A 45 13.47 7.28 1.92
CA THR A 45 12.99 6.59 0.73
C THR A 45 11.55 7.02 0.41
N PHE A 46 11.16 6.85 -0.84
CA PHE A 46 9.78 6.90 -1.29
C PHE A 46 9.23 5.48 -1.42
N ILE A 47 7.91 5.37 -1.31
CA ILE A 47 7.17 4.14 -1.58
C ILE A 47 5.97 4.46 -2.47
N GLU A 48 5.78 3.67 -3.51
CA GLU A 48 4.58 3.68 -4.34
C GLU A 48 3.88 2.34 -4.18
N ASN A 49 2.58 2.35 -3.91
CA ASN A 49 1.78 1.13 -3.72
C ASN A 49 0.52 1.16 -4.57
N GLY A 50 0.21 0.03 -5.19
CA GLY A 50 -1.05 -0.23 -5.87
C GLY A 50 -1.67 -1.51 -5.33
N SER A 51 -2.93 -1.47 -4.92
CA SER A 51 -3.65 -2.65 -4.46
C SER A 51 -5.00 -2.83 -5.12
N LEU A 52 -5.36 -4.10 -5.31
CA LEU A 52 -6.60 -4.52 -5.90
C LEU A 52 -7.21 -5.64 -5.05
N GLY A 53 -8.49 -5.52 -4.75
CA GLY A 53 -9.18 -6.53 -3.96
C GLY A 53 -10.68 -6.31 -3.89
N PHE A 54 -11.30 -7.01 -2.95
CA PHE A 54 -12.72 -6.94 -2.70
C PHE A 54 -13.00 -6.36 -1.32
N SER A 55 -13.97 -5.46 -1.25
CA SER A 55 -14.49 -4.91 0.00
C SER A 55 -15.90 -5.43 0.23
N TYR A 56 -16.09 -6.21 1.30
CA TYR A 56 -17.37 -6.78 1.70
C TYR A 56 -17.98 -6.00 2.86
N LYS A 57 -19.22 -5.55 2.70
CA LYS A 57 -19.99 -4.88 3.74
C LYS A 57 -20.54 -5.91 4.73
N THR A 58 -20.00 -5.94 5.94
CA THR A 58 -20.41 -6.89 7.00
C THR A 58 -21.58 -6.37 7.84
N SER A 59 -21.69 -5.05 8.04
CA SER A 59 -22.79 -4.40 8.75
C SER A 59 -23.11 -3.04 8.10
N THR A 60 -24.04 -2.28 8.68
CA THR A 60 -24.36 -0.92 8.24
C THR A 60 -23.14 0.01 8.28
N LYS A 61 -22.18 -0.25 9.19
CA LYS A 61 -20.99 0.58 9.41
C LYS A 61 -19.65 -0.11 9.14
N THR A 62 -19.58 -1.42 8.98
CA THR A 62 -18.30 -2.15 8.92
C THR A 62 -18.07 -2.81 7.57
N TYR A 63 -16.79 -2.86 7.17
CA TYR A 63 -16.33 -3.44 5.91
C TYR A 63 -15.07 -4.26 6.16
N LEU A 64 -14.97 -5.40 5.48
CA LEU A 64 -13.76 -6.21 5.41
C LEU A 64 -13.20 -6.12 4.00
N TYR A 65 -11.89 -5.97 3.89
CA TYR A 65 -11.17 -5.95 2.62
C TYR A 65 -10.21 -7.13 2.56
N ILE A 66 -10.16 -7.79 1.41
CA ILE A 66 -9.12 -8.77 1.07
C ILE A 66 -8.62 -8.49 -0.33
N GLY A 67 -7.31 -8.47 -0.51
CA GLY A 67 -6.71 -8.16 -1.80
C GLY A 67 -5.24 -8.49 -1.86
N SER A 68 -4.61 -8.02 -2.93
CA SER A 68 -3.17 -8.08 -3.15
C SER A 68 -2.62 -6.72 -3.50
N ASN A 69 -1.35 -6.48 -3.17
CA ASN A 69 -0.64 -5.27 -3.54
C ASN A 69 0.61 -5.57 -4.36
N ILE A 70 0.98 -4.56 -5.15
CA ILE A 70 2.29 -4.41 -5.74
C ILE A 70 2.81 -3.04 -5.32
N GLY A 71 4.09 -2.98 -5.00
CA GLY A 71 4.73 -1.75 -4.57
C GLY A 71 6.14 -1.62 -5.09
N HIS A 72 6.66 -0.40 -5.08
CA HIS A 72 8.05 -0.08 -5.38
C HIS A 72 8.62 0.82 -4.29
N VAL A 73 9.90 0.63 -3.98
CA VAL A 73 10.63 1.42 -2.98
C VAL A 73 11.93 1.89 -3.58
N SER A 74 12.15 3.20 -3.60
CA SER A 74 13.37 3.85 -4.10
C SER A 74 13.64 5.17 -3.38
N ASN A 75 14.88 5.66 -3.41
CA ASN A 75 15.26 6.95 -2.80
C ASN A 75 15.36 8.10 -3.83
N PHE A 76 14.83 7.91 -5.04
CA PHE A 76 14.84 8.91 -6.12
C PHE A 76 16.25 9.45 -6.46
N ASP A 77 17.25 8.56 -6.43
CA ASP A 77 18.68 8.84 -6.67
C ASP A 77 19.29 9.89 -5.74
N THR A 78 18.64 10.20 -4.62
CA THR A 78 19.21 11.08 -3.59
C THR A 78 20.46 10.48 -2.95
N GLN A 79 20.58 9.14 -2.96
CA GLN A 79 21.73 8.40 -2.43
C GLN A 79 22.00 7.12 -3.23
N LEU A 80 23.28 6.77 -3.45
CA LEU A 80 23.66 5.49 -4.05
C LEU A 80 23.92 4.42 -2.97
N PRO A 81 23.54 3.15 -3.21
CA PRO A 81 22.85 2.63 -4.39
C PRO A 81 21.33 2.95 -4.39
N ASN A 82 20.71 2.99 -5.58
CA ASN A 82 19.26 3.19 -5.75
C ASN A 82 18.67 2.39 -6.93
N ASN A 83 18.91 1.08 -6.95
CA ASN A 83 18.23 0.17 -7.87
C ASN A 83 16.79 -0.15 -7.41
N GLY A 84 16.42 0.26 -6.20
CA GLY A 84 15.12 0.00 -5.58
C GLY A 84 14.78 -1.49 -5.42
N TYR A 85 13.59 -1.78 -4.92
CA TYR A 85 13.02 -3.12 -4.92
C TYR A 85 11.50 -3.07 -4.99
N ASN A 86 10.89 -4.20 -5.40
CA ASN A 86 9.45 -4.34 -5.50
C ASN A 86 8.89 -5.12 -4.31
N ILE A 87 7.66 -4.80 -3.92
CA ILE A 87 6.87 -5.50 -2.93
C ILE A 87 5.72 -6.19 -3.66
N VAL A 88 5.44 -7.44 -3.33
CA VAL A 88 4.22 -8.13 -3.72
C VAL A 88 3.67 -8.79 -2.47
N GLY A 89 2.40 -8.58 -2.17
CA GLY A 89 1.81 -9.04 -0.92
C GLY A 89 0.31 -9.26 -0.99
N PHE A 90 -0.21 -9.83 0.09
CA PHE A 90 -1.64 -9.94 0.36
C PHE A 90 -2.04 -8.98 1.47
N GLU A 91 -3.24 -8.44 1.38
CA GLU A 91 -3.77 -7.44 2.30
C GLU A 91 -5.08 -7.93 2.91
N VAL A 92 -5.23 -7.71 4.22
CA VAL A 92 -6.51 -7.85 4.92
C VAL A 92 -6.77 -6.54 5.65
N GLY A 93 -7.93 -5.94 5.41
CA GLY A 93 -8.30 -4.64 5.96
C GLY A 93 -9.64 -4.68 6.68
N PHE A 94 -9.77 -3.85 7.72
CA PHE A 94 -11.03 -3.55 8.38
C PHE A 94 -11.29 -2.05 8.27
N SER A 95 -12.51 -1.66 7.92
CA SER A 95 -12.91 -0.25 7.88
C SER A 95 -14.23 -0.04 8.59
N TYR A 96 -14.32 1.09 9.28
CA TYR A 96 -15.53 1.54 9.97
C TYR A 96 -15.97 2.89 9.39
N LYS A 97 -17.25 2.97 9.01
CA LYS A 97 -17.89 4.20 8.55
C LYS A 97 -18.20 5.09 9.74
N LEU A 98 -17.46 6.18 9.87
CA LEU A 98 -17.75 7.29 10.80
C LEU A 98 -18.99 8.06 10.31
N GLN A 99 -19.73 8.66 11.25
CA GLN A 99 -21.03 9.32 11.01
C GLN A 99 -20.90 10.54 10.11
#